data_AF-A0A1U9NMT4-F1
#
_entry.id   AF-A0A1U9NMT4-F1
#
_cell.length_a   1.000
_cell.length_b   1.000
_cell.length_c   1.000
_cell.angle_alpha   90.00
_cell.angle_beta   90.00
_cell.angle_gamma   90.00
#
_symmetry.space_group_name_H-M   'P 1'
#
loop_
_entity.id
_entity.type
_entity.pdbx_description
1 polymer ?
#
loop_
_entity_poly.entity_id
_entity_poly.type
_entity_poly.pdbx_seq_one_letter_code
_entity_poly.pdbx_strand_id
1 'polypeptide(L)'
;MDIFERMNTKILYLGDTTLDTAASYLAGVMKHFKIDFDYRPSDQAFIDDLLAKDYAVMIISDYPGSNFTAEQLEAVAEKVKAGMGLLMLGGWESFTGANHEYTDTPLKDVLPVVMQPSDDRINSSGPCLIEKSVDHEIVAGLPFEKHTPGIGGFNRFQSKPGANTILWSRQFRAFLKEGDDFEFEPFAEAEPLLVVSNYGKGRTCAFATDAAPHWVGGLVDWGDARVESQAEGAEAIEVGNWYAQFFANMVKWTARQI
;
A
#
# COMPACT_ATOMS: atom_id res chain seq x y z
N MET A 1 -29.61 -24.45 1.49
CA MET A 1 -28.35 -24.22 0.77
C MET A 1 -27.88 -22.84 1.23
N ASP A 2 -27.30 -22.80 2.42
CA ASP A 2 -26.71 -21.58 3.00
C ASP A 2 -25.38 -21.35 2.28
N ILE A 3 -25.35 -20.39 1.35
CA ILE A 3 -24.13 -20.00 0.60
C ILE A 3 -23.57 -18.68 1.14
N PHE A 4 -23.83 -18.37 2.41
CA PHE A 4 -22.94 -17.50 3.17
C PHE A 4 -21.99 -18.40 3.95
N GLU A 5 -21.11 -19.10 3.20
CA GLU A 5 -19.78 -19.40 3.74
C GLU A 5 -19.30 -18.08 4.35
N ARG A 6 -18.99 -18.10 5.66
CA ARG A 6 -18.39 -16.95 6.33
C ARG A 6 -17.10 -16.66 5.59
N MET A 7 -17.15 -15.78 4.59
CA MET A 7 -15.95 -15.25 3.96
C MET A 7 -15.17 -14.64 5.10
N ASN A 8 -14.07 -15.30 5.44
CA ASN A 8 -13.22 -14.84 6.51
C ASN A 8 -12.76 -13.43 6.14
N THR A 9 -13.00 -12.46 7.03
CA THR A 9 -12.77 -11.04 6.76
C THR A 9 -11.51 -10.51 7.42
N LYS A 10 -10.83 -11.35 8.20
CA LYS A 10 -9.68 -10.94 9.00
C LYS A 10 -8.44 -10.71 8.13
N ILE A 11 -7.72 -9.63 8.43
CA ILE A 11 -6.52 -9.21 7.73
C ILE A 11 -5.28 -9.59 8.56
N LEU A 12 -4.17 -9.93 7.91
CA LEU A 12 -2.87 -9.96 8.56
C LEU A 12 -2.07 -8.74 8.11
N TYR A 13 -1.67 -7.89 9.04
CA TYR A 13 -0.89 -6.69 8.78
C TYR A 13 0.53 -6.83 9.33
N LEU A 14 1.52 -6.75 8.44
CA LEU A 14 2.93 -6.94 8.76
C LEU A 14 3.70 -5.63 8.49
N GLY A 15 4.45 -5.19 9.51
CA GLY A 15 5.47 -4.15 9.40
C GLY A 15 5.08 -2.78 9.93
N ASP A 16 5.56 -1.73 9.24
CA ASP A 16 5.51 -0.32 9.63
C ASP A 16 6.03 -0.08 11.06
N THR A 17 7.16 -0.70 11.39
CA THR A 17 7.83 -0.62 12.70
C THR A 17 7.00 -1.22 13.84
N THR A 18 6.10 -0.44 14.46
CA THR A 18 5.30 -0.83 15.63
C THR A 18 3.97 -0.07 15.65
N LEU A 19 2.96 -0.58 16.38
CA LEU A 19 1.65 0.06 16.50
C LEU A 19 1.68 1.41 17.22
N ASP A 20 2.69 1.67 18.04
CA ASP A 20 2.93 2.97 18.68
C ASP A 20 3.78 3.92 17.81
N THR A 21 4.02 3.58 16.54
CA THR A 21 4.71 4.44 15.57
C THR A 21 3.99 4.43 14.22
N ALA A 22 4.66 4.05 13.12
CA ALA A 22 4.13 4.14 11.75
C ALA A 22 2.94 3.20 11.51
N ALA A 23 2.90 2.02 12.14
CA ALA A 23 1.80 1.10 11.95
C ALA A 23 0.46 1.61 12.53
N SER A 24 0.49 2.62 13.41
CA SER A 24 -0.71 3.26 13.96
C SER A 24 -1.64 3.81 12.87
N TYR A 25 -1.09 4.30 11.75
CA TYR A 25 -1.83 4.95 10.68
C TYR A 25 -2.81 3.98 10.00
N LEU A 26 -2.31 2.90 9.41
CA LEU A 26 -3.18 1.93 8.75
C LEU A 26 -4.02 1.15 9.77
N ALA A 27 -3.48 0.84 10.95
CA ALA A 27 -4.23 0.20 12.03
C ALA A 27 -5.44 1.04 12.47
N GLY A 28 -5.25 2.35 12.65
CA GLY A 28 -6.30 3.30 12.99
C GLY A 28 -7.35 3.43 11.89
N VAL A 29 -6.95 3.44 10.61
CA VAL A 29 -7.88 3.40 9.47
C VAL A 29 -8.70 2.10 9.48
N MET A 30 -8.05 0.94 9.61
CA MET A 30 -8.74 -0.35 9.67
C MET A 30 -9.73 -0.39 10.85
N LYS A 31 -9.34 0.12 12.02
CA LYS A 31 -10.22 0.26 13.18
C LYS A 31 -11.45 1.14 12.88
N HIS A 32 -11.25 2.30 12.27
CA HIS A 32 -12.34 3.23 11.92
C HIS A 32 -13.37 2.56 11.01
N PHE A 33 -12.90 1.79 10.02
CA PHE A 33 -13.76 1.06 9.08
C PHE A 33 -14.19 -0.32 9.55
N LYS A 34 -13.92 -0.68 10.82
CA LYS A 34 -14.27 -1.99 11.43
C LYS A 34 -13.71 -3.19 10.66
N ILE A 35 -12.50 -3.04 10.13
CA ILE A 35 -11.72 -4.10 9.51
C ILE A 35 -10.90 -4.77 10.63
N ASP A 36 -11.16 -6.04 10.89
CA ASP A 36 -10.46 -6.82 11.91
C ASP A 36 -9.10 -7.29 11.40
N PHE A 37 -8.08 -7.23 12.24
CA PHE A 37 -6.71 -7.58 11.84
C PHE A 37 -5.90 -8.22 12.97
N ASP A 38 -5.01 -9.13 12.59
CA ASP A 38 -3.84 -9.50 13.40
C ASP A 38 -2.64 -8.67 12.92
N TYR A 39 -1.72 -8.33 13.83
CA TYR A 39 -0.56 -7.48 13.56
C TYR A 39 0.76 -8.16 13.91
N ARG A 40 1.82 -7.86 13.15
CA ARG A 40 3.21 -8.21 13.48
C ARG A 40 4.18 -7.07 13.13
N PRO A 41 5.01 -6.61 14.09
CA PRO A 41 5.95 -5.51 13.87
C PRO A 41 7.16 -5.91 13.01
N SER A 42 7.84 -4.91 12.43
CA SER A 42 8.98 -5.09 11.51
C SER A 42 10.20 -5.75 12.14
N ASP A 43 10.37 -5.66 13.46
CA ASP A 43 11.49 -6.25 14.19
C ASP A 43 11.28 -7.72 14.59
N GLN A 44 10.13 -8.30 14.22
CA GLN A 44 9.78 -9.67 14.58
C GLN A 44 9.65 -10.57 13.35
N ALA A 45 10.49 -11.60 13.28
CA ALA A 45 10.47 -12.62 12.22
C ALA A 45 9.09 -13.29 12.07
N PHE A 46 8.69 -13.65 10.84
CA PHE A 46 7.40 -14.26 10.56
C PHE A 46 7.28 -15.66 11.20
N ILE A 47 6.09 -16.02 11.68
CA ILE A 47 5.86 -17.27 12.41
C ILE A 47 4.81 -18.15 11.72
N ASP A 48 5.02 -19.47 11.79
CA ASP A 48 4.17 -20.46 11.13
C ASP A 48 2.72 -20.47 11.65
N ASP A 49 2.48 -20.04 12.89
CA ASP A 49 1.13 -19.90 13.45
C ASP A 49 0.28 -18.88 12.67
N LEU A 50 0.91 -17.80 12.17
CA LEU A 50 0.22 -16.85 11.30
C LEU A 50 -0.04 -17.48 9.93
N LEU A 51 0.91 -18.24 9.40
CA LEU A 51 0.75 -18.95 8.15
C LEU A 51 -0.35 -20.03 8.23
N ALA A 52 -0.55 -20.67 9.38
CA ALA A 52 -1.57 -21.70 9.56
C ALA A 52 -3.01 -21.13 9.56
N LYS A 53 -3.17 -19.85 9.89
CA LYS A 53 -4.47 -19.17 9.88
C LYS A 53 -4.95 -18.87 8.47
N ASP A 54 -6.26 -18.81 8.31
CA ASP A 54 -6.89 -18.28 7.11
C ASP A 54 -7.06 -16.77 7.28
N TYR A 55 -6.54 -15.99 6.33
CA TYR A 55 -6.74 -14.55 6.26
C TYR A 55 -7.38 -14.19 4.92
N ALA A 56 -8.18 -13.13 4.91
CA ALA A 56 -8.73 -12.56 3.69
C ALA A 56 -7.62 -11.91 2.86
N VAL A 57 -6.73 -11.19 3.54
CA VAL A 57 -5.62 -10.43 2.94
C VAL A 57 -4.41 -10.51 3.85
N MET A 58 -3.24 -10.64 3.25
CA MET A 58 -1.96 -10.28 3.86
C MET A 58 -1.53 -8.90 3.36
N ILE A 59 -1.30 -7.97 4.28
CA ILE A 59 -0.72 -6.65 4.02
C ILE A 59 0.75 -6.70 4.44
N ILE A 60 1.64 -6.32 3.52
CA ILE A 60 3.08 -6.16 3.74
C ILE A 60 3.41 -4.68 3.52
N SER A 61 3.90 -3.99 4.55
CA SER A 61 4.29 -2.58 4.51
C SER A 61 5.50 -2.38 5.40
N ASP A 62 6.64 -1.99 4.85
CA ASP A 62 7.93 -1.88 5.56
C ASP A 62 8.19 -3.04 6.53
N TYR A 63 8.02 -4.25 6.01
CA TYR A 63 8.35 -5.48 6.71
C TYR A 63 9.50 -6.14 5.95
N PRO A 64 10.70 -6.24 6.54
CA PRO A 64 11.86 -6.80 5.86
C PRO A 64 11.58 -8.17 5.24
N GLY A 65 12.02 -8.39 4.00
CA GLY A 65 11.93 -9.69 3.34
C GLY A 65 12.69 -10.78 4.11
N SER A 66 13.77 -10.38 4.79
CA SER A 66 14.58 -11.23 5.67
C SER A 66 13.86 -11.78 6.90
N ASN A 67 12.68 -11.23 7.26
CA ASN A 67 11.84 -11.78 8.32
C ASN A 67 11.13 -13.08 7.91
N PHE A 68 11.13 -13.43 6.63
CA PHE A 68 10.56 -14.69 6.15
C PHE A 68 11.64 -15.71 5.81
N THR A 69 11.33 -16.99 5.97
CA THR A 69 12.05 -18.05 5.26
C THR A 69 11.57 -18.19 3.82
N ALA A 70 12.36 -18.85 2.97
CA ALA A 70 11.97 -19.13 1.59
C ALA A 70 10.68 -19.97 1.52
N GLU A 71 10.57 -20.98 2.38
CA GLU A 71 9.39 -21.87 2.46
C GLU A 71 8.13 -21.11 2.89
N GLN A 72 8.28 -20.14 3.79
CA GLN A 72 7.16 -19.28 4.20
C GLN A 72 6.66 -18.42 3.02
N LEU A 73 7.57 -17.82 2.24
CA LEU A 73 7.19 -17.02 1.07
C LEU A 73 6.57 -17.87 -0.04
N GLU A 74 7.04 -19.11 -0.25
CA GLU A 74 6.41 -20.07 -1.16
C GLU A 74 4.98 -20.41 -0.71
N ALA A 75 4.79 -20.66 0.59
CA ALA A 75 3.47 -20.95 1.14
C ALA A 75 2.53 -19.74 1.05
N VAL A 76 3.03 -18.51 1.27
CA VAL A 76 2.26 -17.28 1.04
C VAL A 76 1.83 -17.19 -0.42
N ALA A 77 2.74 -17.42 -1.38
CA ALA A 77 2.42 -17.40 -2.80
C ALA A 77 1.32 -18.40 -3.17
N GLU A 78 1.38 -19.63 -2.65
CA GLU A 78 0.34 -20.64 -2.88
C GLU A 78 -0.99 -20.28 -2.19
N LYS A 79 -0.99 -19.67 -1.00
CA LYS A 79 -2.22 -19.15 -0.38
C LYS A 79 -2.86 -18.03 -1.20
N VAL A 80 -2.05 -17.12 -1.76
CA VAL A 80 -2.56 -16.07 -2.66
C VAL A 80 -3.17 -16.69 -3.90
N LYS A 81 -2.47 -17.63 -4.54
CA LYS A 81 -2.97 -18.38 -5.69
C LYS A 81 -4.28 -19.10 -5.40
N ALA A 82 -4.46 -19.60 -4.18
CA ALA A 82 -5.67 -20.28 -3.72
C ALA A 82 -6.84 -19.33 -3.42
N GLY A 83 -6.59 -18.04 -3.18
CA GLY A 83 -7.65 -17.03 -3.01
C GLY A 83 -7.37 -15.92 -2.00
N MET A 84 -6.32 -16.04 -1.17
CA MET A 84 -5.94 -14.97 -0.25
C MET A 84 -5.53 -13.72 -1.03
N GLY A 85 -5.96 -12.53 -0.59
CA GLY A 85 -5.49 -11.27 -1.16
C GLY A 85 -4.07 -10.92 -0.71
N LEU A 86 -3.33 -10.21 -1.55
CA LEU A 86 -2.02 -9.65 -1.18
C LEU A 86 -2.00 -8.16 -1.48
N LEU A 87 -1.71 -7.34 -0.47
CA LEU A 87 -1.49 -5.91 -0.60
C LEU A 87 -0.05 -5.60 -0.15
N MET A 88 0.77 -5.06 -1.04
CA MET A 88 2.07 -4.52 -0.70
C MET A 88 2.03 -3.00 -0.81
N LEU A 89 2.41 -2.32 0.27
CA LEU A 89 2.56 -0.87 0.33
C LEU A 89 4.04 -0.51 0.21
N GLY A 90 4.32 0.70 -0.26
CA GLY A 90 5.67 1.17 -0.48
C GLY A 90 6.33 1.63 0.80
N GLY A 91 7.65 1.64 0.77
CA GLY A 91 8.50 1.99 1.89
C GLY A 91 9.93 1.54 1.64
N TRP A 92 10.84 1.83 2.57
CA TRP A 92 12.26 1.53 2.38
C TRP A 92 12.61 0.04 2.48
N GLU A 93 11.79 -0.72 3.18
CA GLU A 93 11.89 -2.18 3.40
C GLU A 93 10.79 -2.94 2.63
N SER A 94 10.26 -2.32 1.57
CA SER A 94 9.26 -2.89 0.66
C SER A 94 9.80 -2.98 -0.77
N PHE A 95 9.15 -3.81 -1.61
CA PHE A 95 9.57 -4.06 -3.01
C PHE A 95 11.06 -4.44 -3.13
N THR A 96 11.86 -3.71 -3.93
CA THR A 96 13.31 -3.90 -3.93
C THR A 96 13.92 -3.22 -2.71
N GLY A 97 13.56 -1.98 -2.44
CA GLY A 97 14.10 -1.21 -1.32
C GLY A 97 15.62 -1.08 -1.37
N ALA A 98 16.23 -0.71 -0.24
CA ALA A 98 17.68 -0.59 -0.16
C ALA A 98 18.40 -1.96 -0.16
N ASN A 99 17.75 -2.99 0.38
CA ASN A 99 18.37 -4.29 0.67
C ASN A 99 17.90 -5.44 -0.23
N HIS A 100 17.23 -5.16 -1.35
CA HIS A 100 16.70 -6.18 -2.27
C HIS A 100 15.66 -7.11 -1.60
N GLU A 101 14.73 -6.51 -0.86
CA GLU A 101 13.84 -7.19 0.09
C GLU A 101 13.05 -8.35 -0.55
N TYR A 102 12.33 -8.07 -1.65
CA TYR A 102 11.42 -9.04 -2.28
C TYR A 102 11.80 -9.43 -3.71
N THR A 103 12.86 -8.83 -4.27
CA THR A 103 13.28 -8.99 -5.69
C THR A 103 13.55 -10.45 -6.06
N ASP A 104 14.21 -11.20 -5.17
CA ASP A 104 14.62 -12.58 -5.40
C ASP A 104 13.76 -13.60 -4.65
N THR A 105 12.48 -13.25 -4.43
CA THR A 105 11.53 -14.09 -3.68
C THR A 105 10.40 -14.60 -4.58
N PRO A 106 9.63 -15.62 -4.16
CA PRO A 106 8.41 -16.03 -4.85
C PRO A 106 7.40 -14.89 -5.05
N LEU A 107 7.39 -13.86 -4.19
CA LEU A 107 6.47 -12.73 -4.33
C LEU A 107 6.73 -11.89 -5.59
N LYS A 108 7.92 -11.98 -6.18
CA LYS A 108 8.21 -11.35 -7.49
C LYS A 108 7.26 -11.80 -8.57
N ASP A 109 6.76 -13.04 -8.52
CA ASP A 109 5.82 -13.59 -9.50
C ASP A 109 4.36 -13.27 -9.13
N VAL A 110 4.07 -13.17 -7.83
CA VAL A 110 2.73 -12.90 -7.27
C VAL A 110 2.30 -11.44 -7.46
N LEU A 111 3.20 -10.49 -7.20
CA LEU A 111 2.90 -9.06 -7.27
C LEU A 111 2.60 -8.63 -8.71
N PRO A 112 1.73 -7.63 -8.94
CA PRO A 112 1.33 -7.20 -10.27
C PRO A 112 2.38 -6.31 -10.97
N VAL A 113 3.57 -6.21 -10.41
CA VAL A 113 4.65 -5.30 -10.83
C VAL A 113 5.96 -6.06 -11.04
N VAL A 114 6.83 -5.49 -11.88
CA VAL A 114 8.23 -5.87 -12.04
C VAL A 114 9.05 -4.92 -11.19
N MET A 115 9.58 -5.44 -10.08
CA MET A 115 10.49 -4.74 -9.17
C MET A 115 11.84 -4.44 -9.85
N GLN A 116 12.54 -3.41 -9.39
CA GLN A 116 13.84 -3.04 -9.98
C GLN A 116 14.94 -4.02 -9.57
N PRO A 117 15.99 -4.19 -10.38
CA PRO A 117 17.15 -5.01 -10.03
C PRO A 117 18.09 -4.34 -9.00
N SER A 118 17.82 -3.09 -8.62
CA SER A 118 18.63 -2.28 -7.70
C SER A 118 17.72 -1.36 -6.88
N ASP A 119 18.30 -0.62 -5.92
CA ASP A 119 17.59 0.35 -5.08
C ASP A 119 16.54 1.15 -5.86
N ASP A 120 15.28 0.99 -5.47
CA ASP A 120 14.12 1.54 -6.15
C ASP A 120 13.54 2.77 -5.45
N ARG A 121 14.17 3.23 -4.36
CA ARG A 121 13.63 4.31 -3.53
C ARG A 121 13.76 5.66 -4.23
N ILE A 122 12.63 6.31 -4.46
CA ILE A 122 12.53 7.67 -4.98
C ILE A 122 12.02 8.58 -3.87
N ASN A 123 12.90 9.40 -3.31
CA ASN A 123 12.53 10.44 -2.36
C ASN A 123 12.20 11.73 -3.14
N SER A 124 11.03 12.31 -2.90
CA SER A 124 10.60 13.54 -3.57
C SER A 124 10.51 14.69 -2.57
N SER A 125 11.49 15.60 -2.63
CA SER A 125 11.46 16.85 -1.86
C SER A 125 10.59 17.92 -2.50
N GLY A 126 10.34 17.80 -3.81
CA GLY A 126 9.43 18.66 -4.55
C GLY A 126 8.03 18.07 -4.63
N PRO A 127 7.09 18.78 -5.28
CA PRO A 127 5.73 18.27 -5.48
C PRO A 127 5.72 16.97 -6.29
N CYS A 128 5.21 15.91 -5.69
CA CYS A 128 4.88 14.67 -6.37
C CYS A 128 3.39 14.39 -6.21
N LEU A 129 2.63 14.51 -7.30
CA LEU A 129 1.16 14.41 -7.29
C LEU A 129 0.69 13.04 -7.77
N ILE A 130 -0.45 12.60 -7.26
CA ILE A 130 -1.10 11.36 -7.68
C ILE A 130 -2.04 11.61 -8.86
N GLU A 131 -1.73 11.06 -10.02
CA GLU A 131 -2.53 11.14 -11.23
C GLU A 131 -3.41 9.88 -11.37
N LYS A 132 -4.74 10.04 -11.42
CA LYS A 132 -5.68 8.94 -11.69
C LYS A 132 -5.79 8.71 -13.20
N SER A 133 -5.48 7.50 -13.68
CA SER A 133 -5.57 7.17 -15.11
C SER A 133 -6.87 6.49 -15.51
N VAL A 134 -7.47 5.69 -14.64
CA VAL A 134 -8.71 4.95 -14.91
C VAL A 134 -9.63 4.91 -13.70
N ASP A 135 -10.94 4.78 -13.93
CA ASP A 135 -11.89 4.52 -12.85
C ASP A 135 -11.77 3.08 -12.36
N HIS A 136 -11.89 2.90 -11.05
CA HIS A 136 -11.77 1.60 -10.39
C HIS A 136 -12.46 1.64 -9.02
N GLU A 137 -12.90 0.48 -8.51
CA GLU A 137 -13.59 0.33 -7.22
C GLU A 137 -12.78 0.95 -6.05
N ILE A 138 -11.44 0.85 -6.10
CA ILE A 138 -10.55 1.44 -5.10
C ILE A 138 -10.67 2.96 -5.03
N VAL A 139 -10.75 3.63 -6.20
CA VAL A 139 -10.75 5.09 -6.31
C VAL A 139 -12.16 5.68 -6.41
N ALA A 140 -13.19 4.83 -6.30
CA ALA A 140 -14.58 5.22 -6.45
C ALA A 140 -15.01 6.22 -5.36
N GLY A 141 -15.60 7.34 -5.78
CA GLY A 141 -16.07 8.40 -4.89
C GLY A 141 -14.97 9.31 -4.33
N LEU A 142 -13.71 9.14 -4.73
CA LEU A 142 -12.58 9.95 -4.26
C LEU A 142 -12.21 11.05 -5.26
N PRO A 143 -11.96 12.30 -4.82
CA PRO A 143 -11.88 13.45 -5.70
C PRO A 143 -10.48 13.71 -6.29
N PHE A 144 -9.79 12.69 -6.81
CA PHE A 144 -8.41 12.80 -7.34
C PHE A 144 -8.19 13.96 -8.34
N GLU A 145 -9.20 14.27 -9.16
CA GLU A 145 -9.13 15.33 -10.18
C GLU A 145 -9.39 16.74 -9.61
N LYS A 146 -10.14 16.86 -8.50
CA LYS A 146 -10.52 18.16 -7.90
C LYS A 146 -9.62 18.53 -6.72
N HIS A 147 -9.17 17.52 -5.99
CA HIS A 147 -8.29 17.63 -4.84
C HIS A 147 -7.18 16.59 -5.02
N THR A 148 -6.19 16.90 -5.84
CA THR A 148 -5.10 15.97 -6.14
C THR A 148 -4.15 15.89 -4.93
N PRO A 149 -3.99 14.72 -4.28
CA PRO A 149 -3.07 14.59 -3.17
C PRO A 149 -1.62 14.52 -3.65
N GLY A 150 -0.70 14.95 -2.78
CA GLY A 150 0.74 14.83 -2.97
C GLY A 150 1.37 13.80 -2.04
N ILE A 151 2.48 13.21 -2.45
CA ILE A 151 3.25 12.20 -1.72
C ILE A 151 4.71 12.65 -1.56
N GLY A 152 5.43 12.09 -0.58
CA GLY A 152 6.82 12.43 -0.28
C GLY A 152 7.85 11.49 -0.92
N GLY A 153 7.42 10.37 -1.48
CA GLY A 153 8.30 9.41 -2.15
C GLY A 153 7.58 8.11 -2.49
N PHE A 154 8.27 7.21 -3.18
CA PHE A 154 7.72 5.92 -3.63
C PHE A 154 8.84 4.96 -4.07
N ASN A 155 8.53 3.67 -4.15
CA ASN A 155 9.35 2.67 -4.82
C ASN A 155 9.08 2.69 -6.33
N ARG A 156 10.12 2.78 -7.15
CA ARG A 156 10.03 2.69 -8.61
C ARG A 156 9.80 1.24 -9.04
N PHE A 157 8.78 0.98 -9.85
CA PHE A 157 8.59 -0.31 -10.52
C PHE A 157 7.88 -0.15 -11.87
N GLN A 158 7.76 -1.24 -12.63
CA GLN A 158 6.93 -1.28 -13.84
C GLN A 158 5.71 -2.18 -13.65
N SER A 159 4.59 -1.86 -14.27
CA SER A 159 3.43 -2.75 -14.28
C SER A 159 3.70 -3.99 -15.15
N LYS A 160 3.30 -5.18 -14.67
CA LYS A 160 3.38 -6.39 -15.50
C LYS A 160 2.38 -6.34 -16.66
N PRO A 161 2.66 -7.04 -17.79
CA PRO A 161 1.68 -7.20 -18.86
C PRO A 161 0.36 -7.78 -18.34
N GLY A 162 -0.75 -7.13 -18.67
CA GLY A 162 -2.10 -7.53 -18.24
C GLY A 162 -2.50 -7.08 -16.83
N ALA A 163 -1.60 -6.45 -16.06
CA ALA A 163 -1.98 -5.77 -14.83
C ALA A 163 -2.66 -4.42 -15.15
N ASN A 164 -3.52 -3.95 -14.24
CA ASN A 164 -4.22 -2.68 -14.38
C ASN A 164 -3.55 -1.61 -13.52
N THR A 165 -3.06 -0.54 -14.15
CA THR A 165 -2.47 0.61 -13.45
C THR A 165 -3.54 1.68 -13.27
N ILE A 166 -3.86 1.97 -12.02
CA ILE A 166 -4.97 2.85 -11.62
C ILE A 166 -4.49 4.27 -11.34
N LEU A 167 -3.36 4.38 -10.65
CA LEU A 167 -2.75 5.64 -10.24
C LEU A 167 -1.30 5.69 -10.69
N TRP A 168 -0.83 6.90 -10.99
CA TRP A 168 0.53 7.22 -11.37
C TRP A 168 1.09 8.32 -10.47
N SER A 169 2.40 8.33 -10.25
CA SER A 169 3.11 9.42 -9.59
C SER A 169 3.68 10.38 -10.65
N ARG A 170 3.45 11.68 -10.46
CA ARG A 170 3.91 12.75 -11.35
C ARG A 170 4.75 13.74 -10.57
N GLN A 171 6.03 13.83 -10.88
CA GLN A 171 6.97 14.68 -10.16
C GLN A 171 7.17 16.04 -10.86
N PHE A 172 7.13 17.13 -10.09
CA PHE A 172 7.26 18.51 -10.57
C PHE A 172 8.41 19.24 -9.89
N ARG A 173 9.05 20.13 -10.65
CA ARG A 173 9.89 21.19 -10.07
C ARG A 173 9.01 22.41 -9.88
N ALA A 174 9.12 23.03 -8.71
CA ALA A 174 8.49 24.30 -8.41
C ALA A 174 9.55 25.40 -8.46
N PHE A 175 9.25 26.50 -9.15
CA PHE A 175 10.13 27.66 -9.24
C PHE A 175 9.34 28.94 -8.95
N LEU A 176 9.95 29.87 -8.23
CA LEU A 176 9.40 31.20 -8.03
C LEU A 176 9.64 32.02 -9.31
N LYS A 177 8.56 32.45 -9.94
CA LYS A 177 8.58 33.39 -11.06
C LYS A 177 8.68 34.81 -10.53
N GLU A 178 9.16 35.72 -11.38
CA GLU A 178 9.08 37.16 -11.10
C GLU A 178 7.62 37.56 -10.82
N GLY A 179 7.36 38.17 -9.65
CA GLY A 179 6.01 38.58 -9.24
C GLY A 179 5.32 37.70 -8.19
N ASP A 180 6.07 36.90 -7.42
CA ASP A 180 5.60 36.08 -6.27
C ASP A 180 4.74 34.85 -6.60
N ASP A 181 4.64 34.46 -7.88
CA ASP A 181 3.91 33.25 -8.30
C ASP A 181 4.83 32.02 -8.40
N PHE A 182 4.32 30.83 -8.04
CA PHE A 182 5.01 29.56 -8.29
C PHE A 182 4.57 28.94 -9.61
N GLU A 183 5.56 28.52 -10.42
CA GLU A 183 5.35 27.74 -11.64
C GLU A 183 5.82 26.30 -11.42
N PHE A 184 5.08 25.33 -11.98
CA PHE A 184 5.34 23.90 -11.83
C PHE A 184 5.61 23.27 -13.19
N GLU A 185 6.74 22.58 -13.31
CA GLU A 185 7.14 21.88 -14.54
C GLU A 185 7.36 20.39 -14.24
N PRO A 186 6.74 19.46 -15.01
CA PRO A 186 7.05 18.04 -14.89
C PRO A 186 8.55 17.80 -15.16
N PHE A 187 9.26 17.11 -14.26
CA PHE A 187 10.70 16.87 -14.43
C PHE A 187 11.09 15.41 -14.69
N ALA A 188 10.13 14.49 -14.59
CA ALA A 188 10.30 13.08 -14.87
C ALA A 188 9.03 12.53 -15.54
N GLU A 189 9.19 11.40 -16.24
CA GLU A 189 8.04 10.64 -16.71
C GLU A 189 7.17 10.17 -15.54
N ALA A 190 5.88 9.99 -15.81
CA ALA A 190 4.97 9.44 -14.81
C ALA A 190 5.31 7.98 -14.53
N GLU A 191 5.26 7.57 -13.26
CA GLU A 191 5.60 6.21 -12.85
C GLU A 191 4.38 5.51 -12.23
N PRO A 192 4.20 4.19 -12.40
CA PRO A 192 3.08 3.48 -11.81
C PRO A 192 3.07 3.62 -10.28
N LEU A 193 1.93 3.98 -9.70
CA LEU A 193 1.77 4.17 -8.26
C LEU A 193 0.80 3.16 -7.63
N LEU A 194 -0.31 2.84 -8.29
CA LEU A 194 -1.24 1.80 -7.83
C LEU A 194 -1.49 0.82 -8.98
N VAL A 195 -1.06 -0.42 -8.79
CA VAL A 195 -1.18 -1.49 -9.80
C VAL A 195 -1.88 -2.68 -9.18
N VAL A 196 -2.87 -3.20 -9.89
CA VAL A 196 -3.68 -4.34 -9.42
C VAL A 196 -3.75 -5.45 -10.47
N SER A 197 -3.87 -6.69 -10.00
CA SER A 197 -4.10 -7.86 -10.85
C SER A 197 -4.74 -9.00 -10.05
N ASN A 198 -4.79 -10.19 -10.64
CA ASN A 198 -5.01 -11.44 -9.92
C ASN A 198 -3.78 -12.35 -10.06
N TYR A 199 -3.51 -13.13 -9.03
CA TYR A 199 -2.59 -14.26 -9.08
C TYR A 199 -3.35 -15.51 -8.66
N GLY A 200 -3.59 -16.43 -9.61
CA GLY A 200 -4.56 -17.49 -9.41
C GLY A 200 -5.95 -16.93 -9.08
N LYS A 201 -6.48 -17.26 -7.91
CA LYS A 201 -7.77 -16.78 -7.40
C LYS A 201 -7.67 -15.52 -6.52
N GLY A 202 -6.47 -15.19 -6.02
CA GLY A 202 -6.25 -14.02 -5.15
C GLY A 202 -6.17 -12.72 -5.94
N ARG A 203 -6.71 -11.63 -5.36
CA ARG A 203 -6.46 -10.26 -5.85
C ARG A 203 -5.11 -9.79 -5.31
N THR A 204 -4.28 -9.22 -6.17
CA THR A 204 -2.97 -8.67 -5.77
C THR A 204 -2.93 -7.17 -6.07
N CYS A 205 -2.40 -6.41 -5.12
CA CYS A 205 -2.36 -4.96 -5.13
C CYS A 205 -0.96 -4.48 -4.71
N ALA A 206 -0.36 -3.62 -5.52
CA ALA A 206 0.89 -2.94 -5.22
C ALA A 206 0.65 -1.43 -5.23
N PHE A 207 0.86 -0.79 -4.08
CA PHE A 207 0.85 0.67 -3.94
C PHE A 207 2.28 1.13 -3.66
N ALA A 208 2.84 1.96 -4.53
CA ALA A 208 4.28 2.23 -4.54
C ALA A 208 4.73 3.22 -3.46
N THR A 209 3.80 3.94 -2.84
CA THR A 209 4.08 4.85 -1.72
C THR A 209 3.52 4.28 -0.42
N ASP A 210 3.79 4.99 0.66
CA ASP A 210 3.63 4.54 2.03
C ASP A 210 2.24 4.92 2.60
N ALA A 211 1.76 4.13 3.55
CA ALA A 211 0.60 4.50 4.37
C ALA A 211 0.96 5.48 5.49
N ALA A 212 2.23 5.54 5.88
CA ALA A 212 2.72 6.26 7.04
C ALA A 212 3.88 7.22 6.68
N PRO A 213 4.32 8.07 7.62
CA PRO A 213 5.47 8.93 7.40
C PRO A 213 6.76 8.16 7.11
N HIS A 214 7.64 8.67 6.26
CA HIS A 214 7.61 10.04 5.70
C HIS A 214 7.05 10.11 4.26
N TRP A 215 6.93 8.99 3.55
CA TRP A 215 6.57 8.97 2.13
C TRP A 215 5.10 9.21 1.85
N VAL A 216 4.20 8.94 2.80
CA VAL A 216 2.78 9.31 2.67
C VAL A 216 2.61 10.80 2.34
N GLY A 217 3.53 11.66 2.79
CA GLY A 217 3.53 13.09 2.46
C GLY A 217 2.19 13.76 2.79
N GLY A 218 1.68 14.58 1.87
CA GLY A 218 0.39 15.26 2.04
C GLY A 218 -0.83 14.34 1.92
N LEU A 219 -0.67 13.11 1.42
CA LEU A 219 -1.77 12.16 1.27
C LEU A 219 -2.41 11.85 2.63
N VAL A 220 -1.64 11.83 3.73
CA VAL A 220 -2.16 11.52 5.07
C VAL A 220 -3.25 12.49 5.54
N ASP A 221 -3.15 13.74 5.08
CA ASP A 221 -4.10 14.80 5.40
C ASP A 221 -5.15 15.02 4.32
N TRP A 222 -5.19 14.16 3.31
CA TRP A 222 -6.10 14.31 2.18
C TRP A 222 -7.56 14.16 2.60
N GLY A 223 -8.29 15.27 2.53
CA GLY A 223 -9.66 15.33 2.99
C GLY A 223 -10.18 16.74 3.17
N ASP A 224 -11.49 16.87 3.32
CA ASP A 224 -12.19 18.06 3.80
C ASP A 224 -12.68 17.92 5.26
N ALA A 225 -12.50 16.73 5.84
CA ALA A 225 -12.79 16.42 7.22
C ALA A 225 -11.68 15.55 7.84
N ARG A 226 -11.67 15.49 9.17
CA ARG A 226 -10.71 14.70 9.96
C ARG A 226 -11.35 13.42 10.47
N VAL A 227 -10.56 12.35 10.50
CA VAL A 227 -10.89 11.05 11.09
C VAL A 227 -9.96 10.84 12.27
N GLU A 228 -10.54 10.84 13.46
CA GLU A 228 -9.88 10.43 14.69
C GLU A 228 -10.12 8.94 14.93
N SER A 229 -9.06 8.17 15.19
CA SER A 229 -9.17 6.74 15.47
C SER A 229 -7.98 6.24 16.27
N GLN A 230 -8.17 5.15 17.00
CA GLN A 230 -7.09 4.47 17.72
C GLN A 230 -7.37 2.98 17.73
N ALA A 231 -6.49 2.20 17.10
CA ALA A 231 -6.52 0.75 17.23
C ALA A 231 -6.03 0.32 18.62
N GLU A 232 -6.42 -0.89 19.05
CA GLU A 232 -5.97 -1.42 20.34
C GLU A 232 -4.44 -1.59 20.34
N GLY A 233 -3.78 -1.01 21.34
CA GLY A 233 -2.32 -1.03 21.45
C GLY A 233 -1.58 -0.07 20.50
N ALA A 234 -2.30 0.74 19.72
CA ALA A 234 -1.71 1.71 18.80
C ALA A 234 -1.72 3.15 19.34
N GLU A 235 -0.85 3.99 18.79
CA GLU A 235 -0.96 5.44 18.95
C GLU A 235 -2.26 5.95 18.30
N ALA A 236 -2.85 7.01 18.86
CA ALA A 236 -4.02 7.64 18.27
C ALA A 236 -3.64 8.41 17.01
N ILE A 237 -4.48 8.36 16.00
CA ILE A 237 -4.28 9.07 14.73
C ILE A 237 -5.39 10.09 14.52
N GLU A 238 -5.04 11.18 13.84
CA GLU A 238 -5.97 12.12 13.23
C GLU A 238 -5.54 12.31 11.77
N VAL A 239 -6.35 11.86 10.81
CA VAL A 239 -6.01 11.82 9.38
C VAL A 239 -7.12 12.38 8.51
N GLY A 240 -6.87 12.61 7.21
CA GLY A 240 -7.90 13.02 6.27
C GLY A 240 -8.96 11.95 6.02
N ASN A 241 -10.22 12.35 5.81
CA ASN A 241 -11.31 11.41 5.52
C ASN A 241 -11.13 10.66 4.18
N TRP A 242 -10.61 11.32 3.14
CA TRP A 242 -10.36 10.67 1.84
C TRP A 242 -9.14 9.74 1.89
N TYR A 243 -8.09 10.10 2.65
CA TYR A 243 -7.02 9.18 3.01
C TYR A 243 -7.56 7.89 3.63
N ALA A 244 -8.35 8.03 4.70
CA ALA A 244 -8.87 6.87 5.42
C ALA A 244 -9.75 6.00 4.53
N GLN A 245 -10.63 6.61 3.72
CA GLN A 245 -11.47 5.89 2.76
C GLN A 245 -10.64 5.19 1.68
N PHE A 246 -9.61 5.84 1.15
CA PHE A 246 -8.74 5.29 0.10
C PHE A 246 -8.04 4.01 0.56
N PHE A 247 -7.37 4.04 1.71
CA PHE A 247 -6.72 2.85 2.26
C PHE A 247 -7.72 1.75 2.63
N ALA A 248 -8.87 2.11 3.19
CA ALA A 248 -9.92 1.13 3.47
C ALA A 248 -10.47 0.46 2.19
N ASN A 249 -10.62 1.23 1.09
CA ASN A 249 -11.03 0.69 -0.20
C ASN A 249 -9.98 -0.26 -0.77
N MET A 250 -8.68 0.07 -0.67
CA MET A 250 -7.60 -0.84 -1.10
C MET A 250 -7.66 -2.18 -0.36
N VAL A 251 -7.78 -2.15 0.97
CA VAL A 251 -7.88 -3.37 1.79
C VAL A 251 -9.13 -4.17 1.43
N LYS A 252 -10.30 -3.54 1.36
CA LYS A 252 -11.58 -4.19 1.03
C LYS A 252 -11.60 -4.77 -0.37
N TRP A 253 -11.06 -4.05 -1.36
CA TRP A 253 -10.97 -4.54 -2.73
C TRP A 253 -10.08 -5.78 -2.78
N THR A 254 -8.93 -5.74 -2.11
CA THR A 254 -7.99 -6.88 -2.03
C THR A 254 -8.65 -8.08 -1.35
N ALA A 255 -9.53 -7.83 -0.38
CA ALA A 255 -10.34 -8.84 0.32
C ALA A 255 -11.59 -9.32 -0.44
N ARG A 256 -11.85 -8.83 -1.67
CA ARG A 256 -13.09 -9.09 -2.45
C ARG A 256 -14.39 -8.68 -1.74
N GLN A 257 -14.33 -7.61 -0.94
CA GLN A 257 -15.48 -7.09 -0.19
C GLN A 257 -16.16 -5.89 -0.87
N ILE A 258 -15.52 -5.34 -1.91
CA ILE A 258 -16.06 -4.35 -2.83
C ILE A 258 -15.66 -4.68 -4.26
#